data_AF-A0A0G1QS49-F1
#
_entry.id   AF-A0A0G1QS49-F1
#
_cell.length_a   1.000
_cell.length_b   1.000
_cell.length_c   1.000
_cell.angle_alpha   90.00
_cell.angle_beta   90.00
_cell.angle_gamma   90.00
#
_symmetry.space_group_name_H-M   'P 1'
#
loop_
_entity.id
_entity.type
_entity.pdbx_description
1 polymer ?
#
loop_
_entity_poly.entity_id
_entity_poly.type
_entity_poly.pdbx_seq_one_letter_code
_entity_poly.pdbx_strand_id
1 'polypeptide(L)'
;MIVGDDLLATNPQRVEKAIAEKACNAILVKPNQIGTITETIKVIKMSKDAGWKIIVSHRSGETNDHFIADFAVGVGAEYCKFGAPARGERVAKYNRLSAIELELARLQK
;
A
#
# COMPACT_ATOMS: atom_id res chain seq x y z
N MET A 1 11.06 -2.18 -12.25
CA MET A 1 10.72 -1.64 -10.92
C MET A 1 11.36 -2.53 -9.87
N ILE A 2 12.03 -1.96 -8.89
CA ILE A 2 12.61 -2.65 -7.73
C ILE A 2 11.86 -2.14 -6.50
N VAL A 3 11.24 -3.05 -5.76
CA VAL A 3 10.36 -2.72 -4.63
C VAL A 3 11.09 -3.00 -3.33
N GLY A 4 11.21 -1.99 -2.46
CA GLY A 4 11.68 -2.19 -1.10
C GLY A 4 10.55 -2.65 -0.19
N ASP A 5 10.69 -3.85 0.38
CA ASP A 5 9.83 -4.37 1.47
C ASP A 5 10.59 -4.29 2.79
N ASP A 6 11.25 -5.37 3.22
CA ASP A 6 11.98 -5.40 4.49
C ASP A 6 13.16 -4.43 4.54
N LEU A 7 13.69 -4.01 3.38
CA LEU A 7 14.71 -2.96 3.26
C LEU A 7 14.20 -1.60 3.78
N LEU A 8 12.92 -1.32 3.61
CA LEU A 8 12.30 -0.05 3.97
C LEU A 8 11.43 -0.19 5.21
N ALA A 9 10.76 -1.34 5.38
CA ALA A 9 9.83 -1.68 6.44
C ALA A 9 8.83 -0.55 6.78
N THR A 10 8.34 0.16 5.77
CA THR A 10 7.47 1.34 5.93
C THR A 10 8.04 2.37 6.93
N ASN A 11 9.36 2.46 7.08
CA ASN A 11 10.02 3.34 8.04
C ASN A 11 10.63 4.57 7.32
N PRO A 12 10.34 5.80 7.75
CA PRO A 12 10.74 7.00 7.03
C PRO A 12 12.26 7.19 6.95
N GLN A 13 13.02 6.86 8.01
CA GLN A 13 14.48 6.99 8.01
C GLN A 13 15.14 6.03 7.01
N ARG A 14 14.58 4.82 6.88
CA ARG A 14 15.06 3.82 5.91
C ARG A 14 14.74 4.22 4.47
N VAL A 15 13.56 4.82 4.26
CA VAL A 15 13.17 5.37 2.95
C VAL A 15 14.09 6.51 2.55
N GLU A 16 14.33 7.48 3.43
CA GLU A 16 15.24 8.60 3.17
C GLU A 16 16.64 8.12 2.76
N LYS A 17 17.20 7.15 3.51
CA LYS A 17 18.48 6.54 3.16
C LYS A 17 18.44 5.84 1.79
N ALA A 18 17.41 5.05 1.52
CA ALA A 18 17.30 4.30 0.27
C ALA A 18 17.09 5.23 -0.95
N ILE A 19 16.44 6.38 -0.77
CA ILE A 19 16.35 7.44 -1.80
C ILE A 19 17.74 7.99 -2.09
N ALA A 20 18.51 8.36 -1.05
CA ALA A 20 19.86 8.92 -1.23
C ALA A 20 20.82 7.93 -1.93
N GLU A 21 20.72 6.65 -1.57
CA GLU A 21 21.55 5.58 -2.14
C GLU A 21 21.02 5.03 -3.48
N LYS A 22 19.86 5.50 -3.95
CA LYS A 22 19.15 4.98 -5.14
C LYS A 22 18.96 3.45 -5.10
N ALA A 23 18.66 2.91 -3.93
CA ALA A 23 18.60 1.47 -3.69
C ALA A 23 17.37 0.78 -4.33
N CYS A 24 16.27 1.51 -4.52
CA CYS A 24 15.05 1.02 -5.17
C CYS A 24 14.24 2.19 -5.77
N ASN A 25 13.10 1.90 -6.41
CA ASN A 25 12.23 2.92 -7.03
C ASN A 25 10.74 2.70 -6.78
N ALA A 26 10.43 1.87 -5.80
CA ALA A 26 9.07 1.58 -5.34
C ALA A 26 9.11 1.07 -3.90
N ILE A 27 8.01 1.24 -3.17
CA ILE A 27 7.86 0.82 -1.79
C ILE A 27 6.67 -0.11 -1.60
N LEU A 28 6.88 -1.20 -0.85
CA LEU A 28 5.80 -2.04 -0.35
C LEU A 28 5.36 -1.50 1.03
N VAL A 29 4.18 -0.91 1.08
CA VAL A 29 3.63 -0.27 2.27
C VAL A 29 2.77 -1.25 3.05
N LYS A 30 3.14 -1.47 4.31
CA LYS A 30 2.38 -2.26 5.28
C LYS A 30 2.14 -1.37 6.50
N PRO A 31 0.93 -0.82 6.72
CA PRO A 31 0.68 0.15 7.79
C PRO A 31 1.12 -0.35 9.18
N ASN A 32 1.00 -1.66 9.43
CA ASN A 32 1.38 -2.26 10.71
C ASN A 32 2.89 -2.42 10.93
N GLN A 33 3.75 -2.09 9.95
CA GLN A 33 5.20 -2.02 10.19
C GLN A 33 5.61 -0.72 10.89
N ILE A 34 4.90 0.39 10.67
CA ILE A 34 5.16 1.68 11.32
C ILE A 34 4.19 1.96 12.48
N GLY A 35 2.99 1.36 12.44
CA GLY A 35 2.07 1.29 13.57
C GLY A 35 0.95 2.33 13.56
N THR A 36 1.10 3.45 12.85
CA THR A 36 0.04 4.47 12.72
C THR A 36 -0.25 4.86 11.27
N ILE A 37 -1.51 5.27 11.03
CA ILE A 37 -1.94 5.71 9.70
C ILE A 37 -1.26 7.01 9.29
N THR A 38 -1.12 7.97 10.22
CA THR A 38 -0.46 9.26 9.97
C THR A 38 0.99 9.07 9.53
N GLU A 39 1.76 8.20 10.19
CA GLU A 39 3.14 7.92 9.81
C GLU A 39 3.21 7.16 8.48
N THR A 40 2.28 6.23 8.24
CA THR A 40 2.18 5.53 6.95
C THR A 40 1.97 6.52 5.80
N ILE A 41 1.06 7.48 5.96
CA ILE A 41 0.79 8.53 4.95
C ILE A 41 2.02 9.41 4.74
N LYS A 42 2.76 9.76 5.81
CA LYS A 42 4.02 10.51 5.70
C LYS A 42 5.06 9.76 4.86
N VAL A 43 5.19 8.45 5.05
CA VAL A 43 6.10 7.59 4.27
C VAL A 43 5.67 7.49 2.81
N ILE A 44 4.37 7.36 2.55
CA ILE A 44 3.82 7.37 1.19
C ILE A 44 4.12 8.69 0.49
N LYS A 45 3.89 9.82 1.17
CA LYS A 45 4.15 11.15 0.61
C LYS A 45 5.62 11.32 0.26
N MET A 46 6.53 11.01 1.18
CA MET A 46 7.98 11.04 0.94
C MET A 46 8.38 10.19 -0.28
N SER A 47 7.80 9.00 -0.41
CA SER A 47 8.09 8.09 -1.53
C SER A 47 7.56 8.66 -2.85
N LYS A 48 6.35 9.23 -2.85
CA LYS A 48 5.77 9.88 -4.04
C LYS A 48 6.55 11.11 -4.46
N ASP A 49 6.99 11.94 -3.52
CA ASP A 49 7.81 13.12 -3.78
C ASP A 49 9.16 12.74 -4.41
N ALA A 50 9.68 11.54 -4.11
CA ALA A 50 10.85 10.95 -4.75
C ALA A 50 10.56 10.23 -6.09
N GLY A 51 9.32 10.32 -6.59
CA GLY A 51 8.89 9.69 -7.83
C GLY A 51 8.73 8.16 -7.75
N TRP A 52 8.67 7.58 -6.55
CA TRP A 52 8.53 6.14 -6.36
C TRP A 52 7.08 5.68 -6.52
N LYS A 53 6.92 4.43 -6.97
CA LYS A 53 5.62 3.76 -7.00
C LYS A 53 5.24 3.19 -5.65
N ILE A 54 3.96 3.30 -5.30
CA ILE A 54 3.41 2.84 -4.03
C ILE A 54 2.66 1.53 -4.25
N ILE A 55 3.01 0.51 -3.46
CA ILE A 55 2.30 -0.75 -3.43
C ILE A 55 1.77 -1.00 -2.03
N VAL A 56 0.46 -0.91 -1.82
CA VAL A 56 -0.15 -1.26 -0.54
C VAL A 56 -0.27 -2.77 -0.42
N SER A 57 0.18 -3.34 0.70
CA SER A 57 0.34 -4.79 0.86
C SER A 57 -0.35 -5.33 2.11
N HIS A 58 -0.83 -6.56 2.00
CA HIS A 58 -1.23 -7.37 3.15
C HIS A 58 -0.02 -7.81 4.00
N ARG A 59 -0.33 -8.56 5.06
CA ARG A 59 0.62 -9.46 5.75
C ARG A 59 0.34 -10.93 5.46
N SER A 60 1.30 -11.80 5.73
CA SER A 60 1.12 -13.25 5.52
C SER A 60 0.05 -13.83 6.45
N GLY A 61 0.02 -13.43 7.72
CA GLY A 61 -1.13 -13.60 8.61
C GLY A 61 -2.06 -12.40 8.45
N GLU A 62 -3.30 -12.64 8.05
CA GLU A 62 -4.25 -11.60 7.65
C GLU A 62 -5.66 -11.95 8.11
N THR A 63 -6.52 -10.95 8.28
CA THR A 63 -7.92 -11.12 8.72
C THR A 63 -8.90 -10.77 7.60
N ASN A 64 -10.21 -10.90 7.82
CA ASN A 64 -11.20 -10.45 6.84
C ASN A 64 -11.38 -8.91 6.80
N ASP A 65 -10.62 -8.16 7.61
CA ASP A 65 -10.56 -6.71 7.51
C ASP A 65 -10.11 -6.29 6.10
N HIS A 66 -10.80 -5.35 5.47
CA HIS A 66 -10.49 -4.87 4.12
C HIS A 66 -9.96 -3.44 4.10
N PHE A 67 -9.50 -2.91 5.24
CA PHE A 67 -8.99 -1.54 5.39
C PHE A 67 -7.96 -1.18 4.31
N ILE A 68 -7.05 -2.11 4.01
CA ILE A 68 -5.98 -1.86 3.05
C ILE A 68 -6.48 -1.66 1.60
N ALA A 69 -7.70 -2.10 1.26
CA ALA A 69 -8.31 -1.82 -0.04
C ALA A 69 -8.75 -0.35 -0.12
N ASP A 70 -9.52 0.13 0.86
CA ASP A 70 -9.92 1.54 1.00
C ASP A 70 -8.69 2.44 1.11
N PHE A 71 -7.71 2.04 1.92
CA PHE A 71 -6.48 2.79 2.11
C PHE A 71 -5.69 2.93 0.81
N ALA A 72 -5.54 1.87 0.02
CA ALA A 72 -4.83 1.92 -1.26
C ALA A 72 -5.46 2.89 -2.25
N VAL A 73 -6.80 2.91 -2.34
CA VAL A 73 -7.52 3.87 -3.17
C VAL A 73 -7.36 5.29 -2.61
N GLY A 74 -7.58 5.47 -1.31
CA GLY A 74 -7.52 6.79 -0.65
C GLY A 74 -6.15 7.46 -0.73
N VAL A 75 -5.06 6.70 -0.67
CA VAL A 75 -3.70 7.24 -0.85
C VAL A 75 -3.27 7.31 -2.31
N GLY A 76 -4.10 6.87 -3.26
CA GLY A 76 -3.80 6.80 -4.69
C GLY A 76 -2.56 5.96 -4.97
N ALA A 77 -2.49 4.75 -4.41
CA ALA A 77 -1.40 3.82 -4.69
C ALA A 77 -1.51 3.25 -6.11
N GLU A 78 -0.38 3.08 -6.79
CA GLU A 78 -0.38 2.54 -8.15
C GLU A 78 -0.63 1.03 -8.20
N TYR A 79 -0.31 0.29 -7.14
CA TYR A 79 -0.54 -1.15 -7.08
C TYR A 79 -1.03 -1.60 -5.70
N CYS A 80 -1.68 -2.76 -5.68
CA CYS A 80 -2.08 -3.47 -4.48
C CYS A 80 -1.53 -4.90 -4.51
N LYS A 81 -1.11 -5.42 -3.34
CA LYS A 81 -0.69 -6.80 -3.16
C LYS A 81 -1.52 -7.46 -2.06
N PHE A 82 -2.67 -8.02 -2.44
CA PHE A 82 -3.61 -8.63 -1.51
C PHE A 82 -3.58 -10.16 -1.48
N GLY A 83 -2.74 -10.80 -2.30
CA GLY A 83 -2.54 -12.25 -2.34
C GLY A 83 -3.26 -12.90 -3.51
N ALA A 84 -3.25 -14.24 -3.57
CA ALA A 84 -4.01 -14.95 -4.59
C ALA A 84 -5.52 -14.66 -4.44
N PRO A 85 -6.32 -14.79 -5.52
CA PRO A 85 -7.79 -14.73 -5.46
C PRO A 85 -8.36 -16.02 -4.85
N ALA A 86 -7.84 -16.39 -3.68
CA ALA A 86 -8.19 -17.58 -2.92
C ALA A 86 -7.99 -17.26 -1.44
N ARG A 87 -8.70 -17.98 -0.57
CA ARG A 87 -8.79 -17.75 0.88
C ARG A 87 -9.51 -16.44 1.24
N GLY A 88 -10.44 -16.52 2.19
CA GLY A 88 -11.38 -15.44 2.50
C GLY A 88 -10.70 -14.12 2.88
N GLU A 89 -9.59 -14.19 3.62
CA GLU A 89 -8.88 -13.00 4.09
C GLU A 89 -8.20 -12.21 2.96
N ARG A 90 -8.00 -12.83 1.79
CA ARG A 90 -7.48 -12.17 0.58
C ARG A 90 -8.62 -11.63 -0.28
N VAL A 91 -9.61 -12.49 -0.53
CA VAL A 91 -10.78 -12.19 -1.35
C VAL A 91 -11.58 -11.02 -0.79
N ALA A 92 -11.65 -10.85 0.54
CA ALA A 92 -12.30 -9.72 1.18
C ALA A 92 -11.81 -8.35 0.65
N LYS A 93 -10.50 -8.20 0.39
CA LYS A 93 -9.93 -6.96 -0.13
C LYS A 93 -10.29 -6.73 -1.60
N TYR A 94 -10.28 -7.78 -2.42
CA TYR A 94 -10.66 -7.69 -3.84
C TYR A 94 -12.15 -7.36 -3.99
N ASN A 95 -13.01 -7.97 -3.16
CA ASN A 95 -14.43 -7.63 -3.13
C ASN A 95 -14.64 -6.17 -2.74
N ARG A 96 -13.88 -5.66 -1.75
CA ARG A 96 -13.94 -4.25 -1.38
C ARG A 96 -13.48 -3.34 -2.50
N LEU A 97 -12.38 -3.65 -3.19
CA LEU A 97 -11.94 -2.88 -4.37
C LEU A 97 -13.03 -2.81 -5.45
N SER A 98 -13.71 -3.93 -5.72
CA SER A 98 -14.81 -3.97 -6.70
C SER A 98 -16.00 -3.11 -6.23
N ALA A 99 -16.29 -3.10 -4.93
CA ALA A 99 -17.32 -2.23 -4.37
C ALA A 99 -16.95 -0.74 -4.50
N ILE A 100 -15.70 -0.36 -4.20
CA ILE A 100 -15.21 1.02 -4.35
C ILE A 100 -15.27 1.46 -5.81
N GLU A 101 -14.91 0.59 -6.76
CA GLU A 101 -15.04 0.87 -8.20
C GLU A 101 -16.49 1.21 -8.58
N LEU A 102 -17.45 0.41 -8.12
CA LEU A 102 -18.88 0.67 -8.36
C LEU A 102 -19.36 1.97 -7.70
N GLU A 103 -18.89 2.29 -6.48
CA GLU A 103 -19.17 3.54 -5.79
C GLU A 103 -18.66 4.75 -6.60
N LEU A 104 -17.41 4.72 -7.06
CA LEU A 104 -16.80 5.78 -7.86
C LEU A 104 -17.48 5.94 -9.23
N ALA A 105 -17.82 4.84 -9.89
CA ALA A 105 -18.50 4.88 -11.19
C ALA A 105 -19.90 5.51 -11.10
N ARG A 106 -20.56 5.42 -9.94
CA ARG A 106 -21.85 6.09 -9.69
C ARG A 106 -21.69 7.59 -9.47
N LEU A 107 -20.58 8.04 -8.86
CA LEU A 107 -20.30 9.46 -8.64
C LEU A 107 -19.89 10.21 -9.91
N GLN A 108 -19.41 9.49 -10.92
CA GLN A 108 -18.99 10.03 -12.21
C GLN A 108 -20.14 10.16 -13.23
N LYS A 109 -21.37 9.78 -12.84
CA LYS A 109 -22.60 10.00 -13.61
C LYS A 109 -23.31 11.26 -13.12
#